data_AF-A0A9E0BJE3-F1
#
_entry.id   AF-A0A9E0BJE3-F1
#
_cell.length_a   1.000
_cell.length_b   1.000
_cell.length_c   1.000
_cell.angle_alpha   90.00
_cell.angle_beta   90.00
_cell.angle_gamma   90.00
#
_symmetry.space_group_name_H-M   'P 1'
#
loop_
_entity.id
_entity.type
_entity.pdbx_description
1 polymer ?
#
loop_
_entity_poly.entity_id
_entity_poly.type
_entity_poly.pdbx_seq_one_letter_code
_entity_poly.pdbx_strand_id
1 'polypeptide(L)'
;MTASKIALPGLLTPSYAYKPFRYPWAYEFWKKQQQVHWMPEEVPLGEDCKDWATKLNDRERNLLTQIFRFFTQSDVEVNDNYMERYSRVFKPTEVKMMMSAFSNMETIHIAAYALLLETIGMPD
;
A
#
# COMPACT_ATOMS: atom_id res chain seq x y z
N MET A 1 -37.29 13.11 -29.66
CA MET A 1 -37.10 13.11 -28.20
C MET A 1 -35.78 12.41 -27.90
N THR A 2 -34.71 13.16 -27.69
CA THR A 2 -33.42 12.59 -27.28
C THR A 2 -33.52 12.16 -25.82
N ALA A 3 -33.37 10.86 -25.56
CA ALA A 3 -33.27 10.36 -24.19
C ALA A 3 -32.12 11.09 -23.49
N SER A 4 -32.46 11.90 -22.48
CA SER A 4 -31.49 12.51 -21.59
C SER A 4 -30.67 11.38 -20.97
N LYS A 5 -29.39 11.24 -21.34
CA LYS A 5 -28.45 10.37 -20.62
C LYS A 5 -28.44 10.87 -19.18
N ILE A 6 -29.10 10.14 -18.29
CA ILE A 6 -29.01 10.40 -16.85
C ILE A 6 -27.52 10.30 -16.52
N ALA A 7 -26.91 11.43 -16.14
CA ALA A 7 -25.53 11.46 -15.74
C ALA A 7 -25.38 10.51 -14.55
N LEU A 8 -24.62 9.43 -14.73
CA LEU A 8 -24.35 8.49 -13.64
C LEU A 8 -23.71 9.28 -12.49
N PRO A 9 -24.11 9.02 -11.23
CA PRO A 9 -23.56 9.75 -10.10
C PRO A 9 -22.03 9.61 -10.07
N GLY A 10 -21.32 10.69 -9.73
CA GLY A 10 -19.85 10.73 -9.80
C GLY A 10 -19.14 10.13 -8.59
N LEU A 11 -17.80 10.22 -8.58
CA LEU A 11 -16.92 9.69 -7.52
C LEU A 11 -17.18 10.26 -6.11
N LEU A 12 -17.89 11.39 -6.00
CA LEU A 12 -18.25 12.02 -4.73
C LEU A 12 -19.65 11.62 -4.22
N THR A 13 -20.40 10.82 -4.98
CA THR A 13 -21.73 10.34 -4.57
C THR A 13 -21.63 8.95 -3.95
N PRO A 14 -22.22 8.68 -2.77
CA PRO A 14 -22.22 7.35 -2.16
C PRO A 14 -22.99 6.30 -2.95
N SER A 15 -22.56 5.04 -2.84
CA SER A 15 -23.37 3.88 -3.23
C SER A 15 -24.22 3.44 -2.03
N TYR A 16 -25.51 3.19 -2.25
CA TYR A 16 -26.45 2.75 -1.19
C TYR A 16 -26.61 1.22 -1.12
N ALA A 17 -26.06 0.51 -2.09
CA ALA A 17 -26.04 -0.95 -2.15
C ALA A 17 -24.67 -1.42 -2.66
N TYR A 18 -24.38 -2.70 -2.46
CA TYR A 18 -23.14 -3.32 -2.96
C TYR A 18 -23.08 -3.35 -4.49
N LYS A 19 -24.21 -3.55 -5.18
CA LYS A 19 -24.29 -3.58 -6.66
C LYS A 19 -25.46 -2.71 -7.13
N PRO A 20 -25.45 -2.25 -8.40
CA PRO A 20 -24.37 -2.38 -9.38
C PRO A 20 -23.17 -1.46 -9.08
N PHE A 21 -21.97 -1.85 -9.55
CA PHE A 21 -20.78 -0.98 -9.47
C PHE A 21 -20.80 0.05 -10.60
N ARG A 22 -20.48 1.30 -10.27
CA ARG A 22 -20.25 2.37 -11.25
C ARG A 22 -18.85 2.31 -11.83
N TYR A 23 -17.89 1.81 -11.05
CA TYR A 23 -16.49 1.68 -11.43
C TYR A 23 -16.00 0.23 -11.25
N PRO A 24 -16.47 -0.73 -12.08
CA PRO A 24 -16.10 -2.14 -11.92
C PRO A 24 -14.59 -2.41 -11.88
N TRP A 25 -13.80 -1.61 -12.61
CA TRP A 25 -12.34 -1.70 -12.61
C TRP A 25 -11.72 -1.53 -11.21
N ALA A 26 -12.34 -0.74 -10.32
CA ALA A 26 -11.82 -0.54 -8.97
C ALA A 26 -11.93 -1.83 -8.15
N TYR A 27 -13.03 -2.57 -8.32
CA TYR A 27 -13.18 -3.89 -7.71
C TYR A 27 -12.16 -4.89 -8.27
N GLU A 28 -11.87 -4.84 -9.58
CA GLU A 28 -10.85 -5.72 -10.15
C GLU A 28 -9.46 -5.47 -9.56
N PHE A 29 -9.09 -4.21 -9.29
CA PHE A 29 -7.84 -3.90 -8.58
C PHE A 29 -7.86 -4.33 -7.12
N TRP A 30 -8.99 -4.14 -6.41
CA TRP A 30 -9.16 -4.69 -5.06
C TRP A 30 -8.89 -6.20 -5.06
N LYS A 31 -9.55 -6.94 -5.96
CA LYS A 31 -9.41 -8.39 -6.07
C LYS A 31 -7.99 -8.80 -6.42
N LYS A 32 -7.36 -8.11 -7.38
CA LYS A 32 -5.98 -8.36 -7.78
C LYS A 32 -5.03 -8.17 -6.61
N GLN A 33 -5.21 -7.13 -5.79
CA GLN A 33 -4.40 -6.92 -4.59
C GLN A 33 -4.55 -8.06 -3.58
N GLN A 34 -5.78 -8.55 -3.35
CA GLN A 34 -6.01 -9.69 -2.45
C GLN A 34 -5.30 -10.97 -2.93
N GLN A 35 -5.20 -11.17 -4.25
CA GLN A 35 -4.55 -12.33 -4.84
C GLN A 35 -3.01 -12.31 -4.74
N VAL A 36 -2.42 -11.15 -4.47
CA VAL A 36 -0.97 -10.96 -4.29
C VAL A 36 -0.62 -10.55 -2.86
N HIS A 37 -1.51 -10.84 -1.91
CA HIS A 37 -1.26 -10.58 -0.51
C HIS A 37 -0.09 -11.45 -0.02
N TRP A 38 0.74 -10.87 0.84
CA TRP A 38 1.93 -11.49 1.42
C TRP A 38 2.15 -10.91 2.83
N MET A 39 2.91 -11.61 3.64
CA MET A 39 3.34 -11.16 4.96
C MET A 39 4.87 -11.09 5.03
N PRO A 40 5.46 -10.10 5.75
CA PRO A 40 6.91 -9.94 5.78
C PRO A 40 7.69 -11.17 6.22
N GLU A 41 7.13 -11.94 7.16
CA GLU A 41 7.72 -13.15 7.73
C GLU A 41 7.84 -14.30 6.71
N GLU A 42 7.16 -14.21 5.56
CA GLU A 42 7.25 -15.18 4.48
C GLU A 42 8.57 -15.03 3.68
N VAL A 43 9.30 -13.93 3.87
CA VAL A 43 10.55 -13.63 3.17
C VAL A 43 11.75 -13.96 4.07
N PRO A 44 12.58 -14.96 3.72
CA PRO A 44 13.76 -15.30 4.53
C PRO A 44 14.88 -14.27 4.36
N LEU A 45 15.36 -13.68 5.47
CA LEU A 45 16.40 -12.64 5.49
C LEU A 45 17.81 -13.15 5.88
N GLY A 46 18.00 -14.47 6.00
CA GLY A 46 19.23 -15.04 6.57
C GLY A 46 20.52 -14.70 5.79
N GLU A 47 20.48 -14.78 4.45
CA GLU A 47 21.62 -14.42 3.62
C GLU A 47 21.83 -12.90 3.59
N ASP A 48 20.76 -12.10 3.56
CA ASP A 48 20.82 -10.63 3.64
C ASP A 48 21.51 -10.17 4.93
N CYS A 49 21.22 -10.81 6.06
CA CYS A 49 21.89 -10.52 7.34
C CYS A 49 23.40 -10.80 7.28
N LYS A 50 23.78 -11.91 6.65
CA LYS A 50 25.19 -12.29 6.47
C LYS A 50 25.91 -11.31 5.54
N ASP A 51 25.25 -10.90 4.46
CA ASP A 51 25.81 -9.95 3.49
C ASP A 51 25.93 -8.56 4.11
N TRP A 52 24.93 -8.13 4.87
CA TRP A 52 24.99 -6.94 5.70
C TRP A 52 26.18 -6.98 6.66
N ALA A 53 26.41 -8.09 7.35
CA ALA A 53 27.48 -8.20 8.34
C ALA A 53 28.89 -8.28 7.71
N THR A 54 29.04 -8.89 6.53
CA THR A 54 30.36 -9.34 6.05
C THR A 54 30.78 -8.84 4.67
N LYS A 55 29.85 -8.42 3.82
CA LYS A 55 30.16 -8.10 2.41
C LYS A 55 30.12 -6.61 2.07
N LEU A 56 29.27 -5.84 2.76
CA LEU A 56 29.10 -4.41 2.43
C LEU A 56 30.24 -3.55 2.95
N ASN A 57 30.76 -2.69 2.07
CA ASN A 57 31.60 -1.58 2.49
C ASN A 57 30.77 -0.42 3.08
N ASP A 58 31.43 0.53 3.72
CA ASP A 58 30.76 1.64 4.42
C ASP A 58 29.90 2.51 3.49
N ARG A 59 30.29 2.68 2.22
CA ARG A 59 29.52 3.49 1.26
C ARG A 59 28.24 2.78 0.84
N GLU A 60 28.31 1.49 0.57
CA GLU A 60 27.15 0.66 0.24
C GLU A 60 26.18 0.57 1.42
N ARG A 61 26.71 0.33 2.62
CA ARG A 61 25.92 0.30 3.85
C ARG A 61 25.20 1.63 4.07
N ASN A 62 25.91 2.75 3.95
CA ASN A 62 25.31 4.06 4.10
C ASN A 62 24.21 4.31 3.05
N LEU A 63 24.43 3.93 1.79
CA LEU A 63 23.42 4.05 0.74
C LEU A 63 22.15 3.27 1.09
N LEU A 64 22.28 2.01 1.47
CA LEU A 64 21.14 1.15 1.83
C LEU A 64 20.40 1.68 3.06
N THR A 65 21.12 2.16 4.09
CA THR A 65 20.50 2.81 5.25
C THR A 65 19.62 4.01 4.85
N GLN A 66 20.10 4.87 3.94
CA GLN A 66 19.29 6.00 3.48
C GLN A 66 18.06 5.55 2.69
N ILE A 67 18.21 4.52 1.85
CA ILE A 67 17.09 3.93 1.10
C ILE A 67 16.03 3.38 2.06
N PHE A 68 16.42 2.58 3.05
CA PHE A 68 15.48 1.97 3.99
C PHE A 68 14.72 3.03 4.81
N ARG A 69 15.43 4.05 5.32
CA ARG A 69 14.81 5.17 6.04
C ARG A 69 13.83 5.93 5.16
N PHE A 70 14.21 6.22 3.92
CA PHE A 70 13.36 6.92 2.98
C PHE A 70 12.06 6.15 2.71
N PHE A 71 12.14 4.87 2.39
CA PHE A 71 10.95 4.08 2.07
C PHE A 71 10.06 3.84 3.29
N THR A 72 10.65 3.61 4.47
CA THR A 72 9.88 3.44 5.71
C THR A 72 9.02 4.67 5.99
N GLN A 73 9.62 5.87 5.93
CA GLN A 73 8.89 7.12 6.16
C GLN A 73 7.92 7.42 5.02
N SER A 74 8.30 7.16 3.77
CA SER A 74 7.45 7.41 2.61
C SER A 74 6.17 6.57 2.65
N ASP A 75 6.25 5.30 3.03
CA ASP A 75 5.07 4.43 3.10
C ASP A 75 4.13 4.82 4.25
N VAL A 76 4.67 5.31 5.38
CA VAL A 76 3.86 5.94 6.45
C VAL A 76 3.07 7.12 5.88
N GLU A 77 3.72 8.03 5.16
CA GLU A 77 3.07 9.21 4.59
C GLU A 77 2.02 8.85 3.52
N VAL A 78 2.30 7.85 2.68
CA VAL A 78 1.34 7.38 1.66
C VAL A 78 0.12 6.73 2.33
N ASN A 79 0.33 5.91 3.36
CA ASN A 79 -0.78 5.30 4.11
C ASN A 79 -1.66 6.37 4.79
N ASP A 80 -1.04 7.36 5.45
CA ASP A 80 -1.77 8.47 6.09
C ASP A 80 -2.58 9.25 5.06
N ASN A 81 -2.05 9.46 3.86
CA ASN A 81 -2.78 10.10 2.79
C ASN A 81 -4.01 9.29 2.35
N TYR A 82 -3.89 7.96 2.23
CA TYR A 82 -5.05 7.10 1.96
C TYR A 82 -6.09 7.19 3.07
N MET A 83 -5.68 7.09 4.33
CA MET A 83 -6.59 6.99 5.47
C MET A 83 -7.23 8.33 5.85
N GLU A 84 -6.44 9.40 5.88
CA GLU A 84 -6.87 10.70 6.37
C GLU A 84 -7.46 11.60 5.27
N ARG A 85 -6.97 11.48 4.04
CA ARG A 85 -7.34 12.38 2.95
C ARG A 85 -8.23 11.69 1.93
N TYR A 86 -7.71 10.68 1.24
CA TYR A 86 -8.39 10.14 0.07
C TYR A 86 -9.65 9.33 0.41
N SER A 87 -9.60 8.47 1.43
CA SER A 87 -10.75 7.60 1.80
C SER A 87 -11.97 8.40 2.26
N ARG A 88 -11.76 9.66 2.65
CA ARG A 88 -12.83 10.59 3.02
C ARG A 88 -13.46 11.28 1.81
N VAL A 89 -12.78 11.35 0.67
CA VAL A 89 -13.26 12.03 -0.55
C VAL A 89 -14.13 11.11 -1.38
N PHE A 90 -13.64 9.92 -1.72
CA PHE A 90 -14.33 9.02 -2.65
C PHE A 90 -15.41 8.20 -1.96
N LYS A 91 -16.59 8.14 -2.57
CA LYS A 91 -17.79 7.58 -1.95
C LYS A 91 -18.31 6.24 -2.52
N PRO A 92 -18.08 5.86 -3.80
CA PRO A 92 -18.50 4.55 -4.30
C PRO A 92 -17.88 3.39 -3.51
N THR A 93 -18.68 2.36 -3.24
CA THR A 93 -18.27 1.19 -2.43
C THR A 93 -17.03 0.50 -3.02
N GLU A 94 -17.02 0.22 -4.32
CA GLU A 94 -15.93 -0.45 -5.01
C GLU A 94 -14.61 0.34 -5.02
N VAL A 95 -14.69 1.68 -5.01
CA VAL A 95 -13.52 2.54 -4.91
C VAL A 95 -12.97 2.51 -3.48
N LYS A 96 -13.85 2.56 -2.47
CA LYS A 96 -13.44 2.39 -1.07
C LYS A 96 -12.78 1.03 -0.84
N MET A 97 -13.35 -0.05 -1.40
CA MET A 97 -12.74 -1.38 -1.32
C MET A 97 -11.30 -1.37 -1.85
N MET A 98 -11.10 -0.84 -3.07
CA MET A 98 -9.77 -0.71 -3.67
C MET A 98 -8.80 0.06 -2.77
N MET A 99 -9.22 1.22 -2.26
CA MET A 99 -8.37 2.07 -1.42
C MET A 99 -8.04 1.41 -0.08
N SER A 100 -8.97 0.69 0.53
CA SER A 100 -8.70 -0.08 1.74
C SER A 100 -7.66 -1.17 1.49
N ALA A 101 -7.69 -1.84 0.34
CA ALA A 101 -6.66 -2.82 0.00
C ALA A 101 -5.29 -2.19 -0.25
N PHE A 102 -5.24 -1.01 -0.88
CA PHE A 102 -3.98 -0.30 -1.11
C PHE A 102 -3.39 0.22 0.20
N SER A 103 -4.20 0.88 1.03
CA SER A 103 -3.77 1.32 2.37
C SER A 103 -3.28 0.15 3.23
N ASN A 104 -3.99 -0.98 3.23
CA ASN A 104 -3.52 -2.17 3.93
C ASN A 104 -2.15 -2.63 3.42
N MET A 105 -1.90 -2.59 2.12
CA MET A 105 -0.59 -2.95 1.56
C MET A 105 0.52 -2.01 2.03
N GLU A 106 0.26 -0.71 2.15
CA GLU A 106 1.25 0.21 2.72
C GLU A 106 1.59 -0.14 4.17
N THR A 107 0.62 -0.62 4.97
CA THR A 107 0.92 -1.10 6.34
C THR A 107 1.81 -2.34 6.35
N ILE A 108 1.67 -3.21 5.34
CA ILE A 108 2.53 -4.39 5.17
C ILE A 108 3.94 -3.94 4.73
N HIS A 109 4.05 -2.96 3.84
CA HIS A 109 5.35 -2.40 3.46
C HIS A 109 6.09 -1.81 4.68
N ILE A 110 5.40 -1.03 5.50
CA ILE A 110 5.96 -0.47 6.75
C ILE A 110 6.45 -1.59 7.67
N ALA A 111 5.63 -2.62 7.90
CA ALA A 111 6.00 -3.77 8.73
C ALA A 111 7.21 -4.53 8.16
N ALA A 112 7.30 -4.66 6.83
CA ALA A 112 8.43 -5.30 6.17
C ALA A 112 9.74 -4.55 6.39
N TYR A 113 9.74 -3.22 6.25
CA TYR A 113 10.93 -2.42 6.52
C TYR A 113 11.29 -2.46 8.00
N ALA A 114 10.33 -2.36 8.92
CA ALA A 114 10.58 -2.48 10.34
C ALA A 114 11.26 -3.81 10.69
N LEU A 115 10.72 -4.93 10.18
CA LEU A 115 11.30 -6.26 10.36
C LEU A 115 12.73 -6.34 9.81
N LEU A 116 12.96 -5.84 8.60
CA LEU A 116 14.29 -5.81 7.99
C LEU A 116 15.30 -5.06 8.86
N LEU A 117 14.94 -3.85 9.32
CA LEU A 117 15.80 -3.00 10.13
C LEU A 117 16.13 -3.62 11.49
N GLU A 118 15.14 -4.22 12.15
CA GLU A 118 15.33 -4.97 13.39
C GLU A 118 16.28 -6.16 13.18
N THR A 119 16.06 -6.93 12.12
CA THR A 119 16.83 -8.14 11.84
C THR A 119 18.32 -7.84 11.59
N ILE A 120 18.64 -6.72 10.92
CA ILE A 120 20.02 -6.30 10.66
C ILE A 120 20.65 -5.48 11.81
N GLY A 121 19.91 -5.26 12.91
CA GLY A 121 20.38 -4.57 14.11
C GLY A 121 20.56 -3.05 13.92
N MET A 122 19.78 -2.43 13.05
CA MET A 122 19.83 -0.98 12.85
C MET A 122 19.03 -0.29 13.98
N PRO A 123 19.59 0.71 14.67
CA PRO A 123 18.83 1.48 15.67
C PRO A 123 17.75 2.33 15.01
N ASP A 124 16.64 2.51 15.74
CA ASP A 124 15.52 3.40 15.41
C ASP A 124 15.99 4.83 15.07
#